data_AF-A0A3S5AZ61-F1
#
_entry.id   AF-A0A3S5AZ61-F1
#
_cell.length_a   1.000
_cell.length_b   1.000
_cell.length_c   1.000
_cell.angle_alpha   90.00
_cell.angle_beta   90.00
_cell.angle_gamma   90.00
#
_symmetry.space_group_name_H-M   'P 1'
#
loop_
_entity.id
_entity.type
_entity.pdbx_description
1 polymer ?
#
loop_
_entity_poly.entity_id
_entity_poly.type
_entity_poly.pdbx_seq_one_letter_code
_entity_poly.pdbx_strand_id
1 'polypeptide(L)'
;MIYYLLKRLKLMTLNPTTLPEIPVYRPNWDEFTKFPSCIDLIEEMGAHHVGLCKIIPPKEWKPRKEGYDNLDTFCVEKPISQITTGSLGIYLQNIDVRKSMSLKEFKKLSFTPLYRTPSYEDWDHLEKKYWSSISFCRPLYGANISGSITDSGQETWNIQKLDSILSFVFEQENIKIKGVNTPYLYIGMWRSSFPWHVEDVELYSINYLHHGFPKHWYVIPPAYARKFEAFVRGNCLPSDILQEHFRSEFLQCRYFLRHKSVLINPLVLAKAGIPTRKITQESNEIMITFPYAYHAGFNMGFNIAESTNFASPRWIEYGKKSSPCQCWDDTVKICMDPFVKRYQSHLYDFWLRGEDPISHPLDDYLPLPSSPHFSFKSFLSNITIATSESIQVPKSRLSIDSKKARKVEISSEESSFNKSDDSEFSPIKAISDSIISPGQTFLSPTQFRYPEKAIFHSRLPSYLSKYPKFIPLWCCEKRDINTERCYNIRMSKFEPYCCICAFIWTPKFYFGECRKTGF
;
A
#
# COMPACT_ATOMS: atom_id res chain seq x y z
N MET A 1 -16.93 27.85 -0.16
CA MET A 1 -16.79 27.18 1.16
C MET A 1 -16.10 25.82 1.04
N ILE A 2 -16.66 24.85 0.29
CA ILE A 2 -16.14 23.47 0.16
C ILE A 2 -14.63 23.40 -0.20
N TYR A 3 -14.16 24.15 -1.20
CA TYR A 3 -12.74 24.20 -1.57
C TYR A 3 -11.79 24.54 -0.39
N TYR A 4 -12.19 25.46 0.49
CA TYR A 4 -11.39 25.80 1.68
C TYR A 4 -11.40 24.69 2.73
N LEU A 5 -12.51 23.95 2.85
CA LEU A 5 -12.61 22.79 3.74
C LEU A 5 -11.73 21.64 3.25
N LEU A 6 -11.79 21.32 1.96
CA LEU A 6 -10.91 20.34 1.29
C LEU A 6 -9.43 20.69 1.48
N LYS A 7 -9.05 21.93 1.14
CA LYS A 7 -7.67 22.42 1.32
C LYS A 7 -7.22 22.33 2.78
N ARG A 8 -8.11 22.65 3.74
CA ARG A 8 -7.85 22.51 5.17
C ARG A 8 -7.65 21.04 5.57
N LEU A 9 -8.48 20.12 5.08
CA LEU A 9 -8.37 18.69 5.40
C LEU A 9 -7.08 18.09 4.83
N LYS A 10 -6.73 18.41 3.57
CA LYS A 10 -5.45 18.06 2.95
C LYS A 10 -4.27 18.54 3.81
N LEU A 11 -4.26 19.82 4.20
CA LEU A 11 -3.23 20.38 5.09
C LEU A 11 -3.20 19.69 6.46
N MET A 12 -4.35 19.34 7.04
CA MET A 12 -4.43 18.59 8.29
C MET A 12 -3.81 17.19 8.18
N THR A 13 -3.95 16.53 7.01
CA THR A 13 -3.34 15.22 6.74
C THR A 13 -1.84 15.25 6.44
N LEU A 14 -1.24 16.44 6.26
CA LEU A 14 0.22 16.61 6.12
C LEU A 14 0.95 16.72 7.47
N ASN A 15 0.24 16.87 8.59
CA ASN A 15 0.82 17.00 9.93
C ASN A 15 0.25 15.93 10.89
N PRO A 16 1.10 15.08 11.52
CA PRO A 16 0.65 14.02 12.42
C PRO A 16 -0.22 14.50 13.59
N THR A 17 0.01 15.73 14.08
CA THR A 17 -0.73 16.26 15.25
C THR A 17 -2.12 16.79 14.91
N THR A 18 -2.40 17.06 13.64
CA THR A 18 -3.70 17.58 13.16
C THR A 18 -4.48 16.58 12.31
N LEU A 19 -3.99 15.34 12.17
CA LEU A 19 -4.60 14.34 11.31
C LEU A 19 -6.08 14.12 11.71
N PRO A 20 -7.06 14.20 10.78
CA PRO A 20 -8.48 14.01 11.10
C PRO A 20 -8.78 12.59 11.55
N GLU A 21 -9.92 12.37 12.18
CA GLU A 21 -10.47 11.02 12.36
C GLU A 21 -10.97 10.44 11.03
N ILE A 22 -11.12 9.12 10.98
CA ILE A 22 -11.70 8.43 9.81
C ILE A 22 -13.17 8.87 9.66
N PRO A 23 -13.57 9.45 8.52
CA PRO A 23 -14.92 9.94 8.32
C PRO A 23 -15.94 8.80 8.30
N VAL A 24 -17.08 9.04 8.96
CA VAL A 24 -18.24 8.14 8.98
C VAL A 24 -19.40 8.80 8.25
N TYR A 25 -19.71 8.31 7.06
CA TYR A 25 -20.83 8.76 6.23
C TYR A 25 -22.10 7.96 6.57
N ARG A 26 -23.24 8.64 6.58
CA ARG A 26 -24.57 8.08 6.91
C ARG A 26 -25.59 8.56 5.86
N PRO A 27 -25.56 8.00 4.64
CA PRO A 27 -26.46 8.41 3.58
C PRO A 27 -27.92 8.11 3.94
N ASN A 28 -28.83 8.94 3.44
CA ASN A 28 -30.24 8.59 3.31
C ASN A 28 -30.45 7.65 2.10
N TRP A 29 -31.67 7.12 1.90
CA TRP A 29 -31.95 6.18 0.81
C TRP A 29 -31.72 6.77 -0.60
N ASP A 30 -32.09 8.02 -0.84
CA ASP A 30 -31.98 8.69 -2.15
C ASP A 30 -30.53 9.01 -2.53
N GLU A 31 -29.66 9.20 -1.53
CA GLU A 31 -28.21 9.25 -1.68
C GLU A 31 -27.67 7.83 -1.93
N PHE A 32 -28.03 6.88 -1.06
CA PHE A 32 -27.50 5.53 -1.05
C PHE A 32 -27.82 4.73 -2.33
N THR A 33 -28.96 4.96 -2.98
CA THR A 33 -29.27 4.32 -4.27
C THR A 33 -28.26 4.65 -5.39
N LYS A 34 -27.46 5.72 -5.26
CA LYS A 34 -26.52 6.20 -6.28
C LYS A 34 -25.07 5.98 -5.84
N PHE A 35 -24.56 4.76 -6.06
CA PHE A 35 -23.19 4.40 -5.65
C PHE A 35 -22.12 5.38 -6.17
N PRO A 36 -22.03 5.73 -7.48
CA PRO A 36 -21.01 6.67 -7.95
C PRO A 36 -21.09 8.04 -7.27
N SER A 37 -22.30 8.62 -7.18
CA SER A 37 -22.51 9.91 -6.52
C SER A 37 -22.17 9.90 -5.03
N CYS A 38 -22.37 8.77 -4.33
CA CYS A 38 -21.90 8.60 -2.96
C CYS A 38 -20.37 8.58 -2.86
N ILE A 39 -19.68 7.90 -3.80
CA ILE A 39 -18.21 7.90 -3.85
C ILE A 39 -17.68 9.29 -4.13
N ASP A 40 -18.21 9.98 -5.15
CA ASP A 40 -17.83 11.35 -5.50
C ASP A 40 -18.02 12.29 -4.30
N LEU A 41 -19.16 12.22 -3.60
CA LEU A 41 -19.43 13.05 -2.42
C LEU A 41 -18.44 12.81 -1.27
N ILE A 42 -18.09 11.56 -0.94
CA ILE A 42 -17.07 11.32 0.11
C ILE A 42 -15.66 11.74 -0.34
N GLU A 43 -15.37 11.75 -1.64
CA GLU A 43 -14.15 12.34 -2.18
C GLU A 43 -14.15 13.86 -2.07
N GLU A 44 -15.26 14.54 -2.39
CA GLU A 44 -15.48 15.99 -2.24
C GLU A 44 -15.50 16.45 -0.77
N MET A 45 -15.84 15.57 0.16
CA MET A 45 -15.66 15.79 1.60
C MET A 45 -14.21 15.54 2.06
N GLY A 46 -13.34 15.03 1.18
CA GLY A 46 -11.92 14.84 1.41
C GLY A 46 -11.53 13.53 2.11
N ALA A 47 -12.44 12.54 2.21
CA ALA A 47 -12.15 11.27 2.87
C ALA A 47 -10.92 10.55 2.29
N HIS A 48 -10.69 10.72 0.98
CA HIS A 48 -9.52 10.21 0.26
C HIS A 48 -8.17 10.74 0.79
N HIS A 49 -8.13 11.89 1.46
CA HIS A 49 -6.91 12.39 2.12
C HIS A 49 -6.59 11.63 3.42
N VAL A 50 -7.60 11.06 4.10
CA VAL A 50 -7.41 10.15 5.25
C VAL A 50 -7.12 8.72 4.78
N GLY A 51 -7.67 8.34 3.63
CA GLY A 51 -7.40 7.05 2.95
C GLY A 51 -8.37 5.92 3.29
N LEU A 52 -9.33 6.16 4.20
CA LEU A 52 -10.36 5.20 4.59
C LEU A 52 -11.63 5.97 4.94
N CYS A 53 -12.80 5.41 4.61
CA CYS A 53 -14.10 5.92 5.04
C CYS A 53 -14.98 4.76 5.51
N LYS A 54 -15.75 4.98 6.58
CA LYS A 54 -16.85 4.09 6.96
C LYS A 54 -18.15 4.65 6.41
N ILE A 55 -18.99 3.79 5.84
CA ILE A 55 -20.37 4.11 5.45
C ILE A 55 -21.30 3.22 6.27
N ILE A 56 -22.28 3.83 6.93
CA ILE A 56 -23.36 3.12 7.63
C ILE A 56 -24.60 3.22 6.74
N PRO A 57 -25.03 2.14 6.08
CA PRO A 57 -26.19 2.14 5.19
C PRO A 57 -27.50 2.54 5.89
N PRO A 58 -28.52 2.97 5.12
CA PRO A 58 -29.89 3.08 5.62
C PRO A 58 -30.37 1.74 6.22
N LYS A 59 -31.17 1.78 7.29
CA LYS A 59 -31.57 0.57 8.07
C LYS A 59 -32.48 -0.37 7.27
N GLU A 60 -33.18 0.18 6.29
CA GLU A 60 -34.02 -0.48 5.31
C GLU A 60 -33.21 -1.24 4.25
N TRP A 61 -31.93 -0.88 4.03
CA TRP A 61 -31.06 -1.65 3.16
C TRP A 61 -30.62 -2.94 3.84
N LYS A 62 -30.94 -4.07 3.21
CA LYS A 62 -30.48 -5.40 3.62
C LYS A 62 -29.97 -6.13 2.38
N PRO A 63 -28.67 -6.44 2.29
CA PRO A 63 -28.13 -7.18 1.15
C PRO A 63 -28.55 -8.65 1.18
N ARG A 64 -28.96 -9.18 2.35
CA ARG A 64 -29.49 -10.53 2.51
C ARG A 64 -30.74 -10.53 3.37
N LYS A 65 -31.90 -10.79 2.78
CA LYS A 65 -33.22 -10.69 3.45
C LYS A 65 -33.48 -11.85 4.42
N GLU A 66 -32.96 -13.04 4.11
CA GLU A 66 -33.17 -14.27 4.91
C GLU A 66 -32.27 -14.39 6.16
N GLY A 67 -31.54 -13.35 6.55
CA GLY A 67 -30.56 -13.44 7.65
C GLY A 67 -29.27 -14.15 7.20
N TYR A 68 -28.70 -15.02 8.04
CA TYR A 68 -27.45 -15.75 7.72
C TYR A 68 -27.40 -17.21 8.21
N ASP A 69 -28.47 -17.72 8.82
CA ASP A 69 -28.45 -19.02 9.51
C ASP A 69 -28.45 -20.24 8.56
N ASN A 70 -28.92 -20.07 7.32
CA ASN A 70 -28.89 -21.09 6.27
C ASN A 70 -27.51 -21.23 5.57
N LEU A 71 -26.45 -20.58 6.08
CA LEU A 71 -25.08 -20.70 5.54
C LEU A 71 -24.24 -21.82 6.18
N ASP A 72 -24.80 -22.62 7.10
CA ASP A 72 -24.07 -23.67 7.83
C ASP A 72 -23.28 -24.65 6.91
N THR A 73 -23.83 -24.97 5.74
CA THR A 73 -23.24 -25.89 4.73
C THR A 73 -22.29 -25.20 3.74
N PHE A 74 -22.14 -23.88 3.81
CA PHE A 74 -21.23 -23.12 2.92
C PHE A 74 -19.79 -23.62 3.07
N CYS A 75 -19.10 -23.83 1.95
CA CYS A 75 -17.72 -24.32 1.96
C CYS A 75 -16.74 -23.17 2.22
N VAL A 76 -16.06 -23.20 3.37
CA VAL A 76 -14.86 -22.40 3.60
C VAL A 76 -13.72 -23.09 2.86
N GLU A 77 -13.50 -22.68 1.61
CA GLU A 77 -12.46 -23.27 0.76
C GLU A 77 -11.06 -22.88 1.24
N LYS A 78 -10.17 -23.88 1.36
CA LYS A 78 -8.72 -23.71 1.58
C LYS A 78 -8.33 -22.64 2.65
N PRO A 79 -8.93 -22.62 3.85
CA PRO A 79 -8.65 -21.58 4.84
C PRO A 79 -7.17 -21.56 5.23
N ILE A 80 -6.61 -20.36 5.37
CA ILE A 80 -5.18 -20.17 5.66
C ILE A 80 -4.93 -20.07 7.17
N SER A 81 -3.97 -20.83 7.66
CA SER A 81 -3.42 -20.74 9.01
C SER A 81 -2.31 -19.69 9.02
N GLN A 82 -2.56 -18.55 9.65
CA GLN A 82 -1.63 -17.42 9.65
C GLN A 82 -0.55 -17.62 10.72
N ILE A 83 0.71 -17.62 10.33
CA ILE A 83 1.87 -17.80 11.20
C ILE A 83 2.64 -16.49 11.26
N THR A 84 2.55 -15.80 12.40
CA THR A 84 3.22 -14.52 12.61
C THR A 84 4.55 -14.72 13.36
N THR A 85 5.65 -14.25 12.76
CA THR A 85 6.99 -14.21 13.37
C THR A 85 7.50 -12.77 13.44
N GLY A 86 8.47 -12.50 14.33
CA GLY A 86 8.99 -11.16 14.57
C GLY A 86 8.75 -10.66 16.00
N SER A 87 9.25 -9.45 16.28
CA SER A 87 9.36 -8.87 17.62
C SER A 87 9.33 -7.33 17.57
N LEU A 88 9.33 -6.67 18.73
CA LEU A 88 9.40 -5.20 18.87
C LEU A 88 8.31 -4.43 18.08
N GLY A 89 7.18 -5.07 17.77
CA GLY A 89 6.08 -4.47 17.01
C GLY A 89 6.23 -4.54 15.48
N ILE A 90 7.22 -5.26 14.95
CA ILE A 90 7.40 -5.53 13.51
C ILE A 90 7.33 -7.04 13.30
N TYR A 91 6.44 -7.48 12.41
CA TYR A 91 6.15 -8.89 12.19
C TYR A 91 5.98 -9.24 10.71
N LEU A 92 6.36 -10.47 10.36
CA LEU A 92 6.03 -11.12 9.10
C LEU A 92 4.94 -12.17 9.34
N GLN A 93 3.97 -12.24 8.44
CA GLN A 93 2.91 -13.24 8.45
C GLN A 93 3.04 -14.17 7.24
N ASN A 94 3.41 -15.41 7.52
CA ASN A 94 3.38 -16.52 6.56
C ASN A 94 2.02 -17.24 6.64
N ILE A 95 1.70 -18.02 5.61
CA ILE A 95 0.40 -18.70 5.48
C ILE A 95 0.57 -20.20 5.20
N ASP A 96 -0.09 -21.03 6.01
CA ASP A 96 -0.22 -22.48 5.79
C ASP A 96 -1.64 -22.78 5.30
N VAL A 97 -1.80 -23.26 4.07
CA VAL A 97 -3.13 -23.65 3.55
C VAL A 97 -3.64 -24.89 4.28
N ARG A 98 -4.88 -24.86 4.77
CA ARG A 98 -5.57 -26.01 5.39
C ARG A 98 -6.59 -26.63 4.44
N LYS A 99 -7.08 -27.83 4.79
CA LYS A 99 -8.19 -28.48 4.09
C LYS A 99 -9.46 -27.62 4.23
N SER A 100 -10.25 -27.55 3.17
CA SER A 100 -11.59 -26.93 3.19
C SER A 100 -12.47 -27.55 4.26
N MET A 101 -13.40 -26.76 4.81
CA MET A 101 -14.34 -27.18 5.85
C MET A 101 -15.67 -26.44 5.68
N SER A 102 -16.74 -26.91 6.30
CA SER A 102 -18.00 -26.16 6.33
C SER A 102 -17.89 -24.90 7.20
N LEU A 103 -18.73 -23.90 6.92
CA LEU A 103 -18.85 -22.69 7.74
C LEU A 103 -19.26 -23.04 9.16
N LYS A 104 -20.10 -24.05 9.35
CA LYS A 104 -20.47 -24.60 10.66
C LYS A 104 -19.26 -25.10 11.46
N GLU A 105 -18.35 -25.83 10.82
CA GLU A 105 -17.11 -26.32 11.45
C GLU A 105 -16.16 -25.16 11.77
N PHE A 106 -15.97 -24.22 10.85
CA PHE A 106 -15.15 -23.03 11.07
C PHE A 106 -15.69 -22.17 12.23
N LYS A 107 -17.01 -21.94 12.25
CA LYS A 107 -17.72 -21.24 13.34
C LYS A 107 -17.51 -21.98 14.66
N LYS A 108 -17.75 -23.30 14.73
CA LYS A 108 -17.50 -24.10 15.94
C LYS A 108 -16.05 -23.99 16.41
N LEU A 109 -15.08 -24.06 15.49
CA LEU A 109 -13.65 -23.94 15.81
C LEU A 109 -13.32 -22.56 16.40
N SER A 110 -13.87 -21.49 15.84
CA SER A 110 -13.63 -20.10 16.28
C SER A 110 -14.11 -19.79 17.70
N PHE A 111 -14.99 -20.62 18.29
CA PHE A 111 -15.44 -20.48 19.69
C PHE A 111 -14.71 -21.41 20.67
N THR A 112 -13.77 -22.25 20.21
CA THR A 112 -12.95 -23.10 21.10
C THR A 112 -11.99 -22.25 21.95
N PRO A 113 -11.51 -22.74 23.11
CA PRO A 113 -10.61 -21.97 23.98
C PRO A 113 -9.33 -21.44 23.32
N LEU A 114 -8.86 -22.07 22.24
CA LEU A 114 -7.69 -21.66 21.47
C LEU A 114 -7.95 -20.46 20.55
N TYR A 115 -9.15 -20.38 19.96
CA TYR A 115 -9.50 -19.40 18.91
C TYR A 115 -10.58 -18.41 19.31
N ARG A 116 -11.24 -18.57 20.47
CA ARG A 116 -12.24 -17.62 20.94
C ARG A 116 -11.64 -16.26 21.23
N THR A 117 -12.42 -15.22 20.98
CA THR A 117 -12.14 -13.87 21.49
C THR A 117 -11.99 -13.93 23.01
N PRO A 118 -10.93 -13.34 23.60
CA PRO A 118 -10.77 -13.25 25.04
C PRO A 118 -11.83 -12.31 25.63
N SER A 119 -11.97 -12.29 26.97
CA SER A 119 -12.65 -11.17 27.62
C SER A 119 -11.86 -9.86 27.38
N TYR A 120 -12.56 -8.74 27.31
CA TYR A 120 -12.02 -7.38 27.20
C TYR A 120 -13.01 -6.39 27.83
N GLU A 121 -12.54 -5.20 28.19
CA GLU A 121 -13.37 -4.12 28.72
C GLU A 121 -13.89 -3.22 27.58
N ASP A 122 -13.01 -2.88 26.64
CA ASP A 122 -13.28 -2.04 25.48
C ASP A 122 -12.43 -2.48 24.26
N TRP A 123 -12.59 -1.79 23.14
CA TRP A 123 -11.85 -2.07 21.91
C TRP A 123 -10.34 -1.86 22.03
N ASP A 124 -9.89 -0.94 22.89
CA ASP A 124 -8.48 -0.63 23.09
C ASP A 124 -7.78 -1.68 23.97
N HIS A 125 -8.49 -2.26 24.93
CA HIS A 125 -8.07 -3.45 25.68
C HIS A 125 -7.97 -4.65 24.72
N LEU A 126 -8.94 -4.83 23.82
CA LEU A 126 -8.86 -5.91 22.83
C LEU A 126 -7.71 -5.71 21.83
N GLU A 127 -7.45 -4.47 21.38
CA GLU A 127 -6.29 -4.11 20.54
C GLU A 127 -4.96 -4.43 21.24
N LYS A 128 -4.82 -4.07 22.52
CA LYS A 128 -3.65 -4.41 23.34
C LYS A 128 -3.46 -5.93 23.43
N LYS A 129 -4.54 -6.71 23.60
CA LYS A 129 -4.49 -8.18 23.60
C LYS A 129 -4.13 -8.76 22.24
N TYR A 130 -4.56 -8.15 21.14
CA TYR A 130 -4.17 -8.57 19.79
C TYR A 130 -2.65 -8.44 19.62
N TRP A 131 -2.09 -7.23 19.79
CA TRP A 131 -0.67 -6.98 19.58
C TRP A 131 0.24 -7.75 20.55
N SER A 132 -0.17 -7.91 21.82
CA SER A 132 0.63 -8.66 22.80
C SER A 132 0.62 -10.18 22.58
N SER A 133 -0.23 -10.71 21.70
CA SER A 133 -0.37 -12.16 21.49
C SER A 133 -0.35 -12.62 20.03
N ILE A 134 0.01 -11.74 19.10
CA ILE A 134 -0.02 -11.97 17.66
C ILE A 134 0.90 -13.13 17.21
N SER A 135 2.02 -13.35 17.89
CA SER A 135 3.00 -14.41 17.57
C SER A 135 2.74 -15.76 18.26
N PHE A 136 1.84 -15.81 19.27
CA PHE A 136 1.62 -17.03 20.09
C PHE A 136 0.53 -17.96 19.56
N CYS A 137 -0.24 -17.54 18.56
CA CYS A 137 -1.39 -18.28 18.04
C CYS A 137 -1.41 -18.23 16.51
N ARG A 138 -1.98 -19.28 15.90
CA ARG A 138 -2.06 -19.45 14.44
C ARG A 138 -3.52 -19.46 13.99
N PRO A 139 -4.21 -18.31 13.94
CA PRO A 139 -5.63 -18.26 13.59
C PRO A 139 -5.85 -18.78 12.16
N LEU A 140 -7.01 -19.40 11.92
CA LEU A 140 -7.44 -19.68 10.54
C LEU A 140 -8.17 -18.47 9.97
N TYR A 141 -8.03 -18.23 8.68
CA TYR A 141 -8.78 -17.21 7.95
C TYR A 141 -9.31 -17.81 6.66
N GLY A 142 -10.63 -17.83 6.48
CA GLY A 142 -11.26 -18.22 5.21
C GLY A 142 -11.22 -17.05 4.24
N ALA A 143 -10.06 -16.75 3.65
CA ALA A 143 -9.83 -15.59 2.80
C ALA A 143 -9.90 -15.94 1.31
N ASN A 144 -10.25 -14.95 0.48
CA ASN A 144 -10.29 -15.06 -0.99
C ASN A 144 -11.22 -16.17 -1.52
N ILE A 145 -12.30 -16.46 -0.79
CA ILE A 145 -13.30 -17.47 -1.22
C ILE A 145 -14.14 -16.83 -2.32
N SER A 146 -14.12 -17.42 -3.53
CA SER A 146 -14.82 -16.87 -4.70
C SER A 146 -16.33 -16.95 -4.53
N GLY A 147 -17.03 -15.83 -4.69
CA GLY A 147 -18.48 -15.77 -4.62
C GLY A 147 -19.00 -14.64 -3.74
N SER A 148 -20.30 -14.64 -3.51
CA SER A 148 -21.01 -13.63 -2.73
C SER A 148 -22.25 -14.25 -2.10
N ILE A 149 -22.64 -13.73 -0.94
CA ILE A 149 -23.85 -14.14 -0.19
C ILE A 149 -24.95 -13.08 -0.22
N THR A 150 -24.72 -11.96 -0.91
CA THR A 150 -25.73 -10.94 -1.22
C THR A 150 -26.82 -11.53 -2.12
N ASP A 151 -28.09 -11.23 -1.83
CA ASP A 151 -29.25 -11.70 -2.58
C ASP A 151 -29.14 -11.32 -4.06
N SER A 152 -29.46 -12.24 -4.97
CA SER A 152 -29.33 -12.04 -6.43
C SER A 152 -30.21 -10.89 -6.97
N GLY A 153 -31.30 -10.57 -6.27
CA GLY A 153 -32.20 -9.44 -6.55
C GLY A 153 -31.88 -8.17 -5.75
N GLN A 154 -30.72 -8.07 -5.10
CA GLN A 154 -30.23 -6.79 -4.57
C GLN A 154 -29.56 -6.00 -5.71
N GLU A 155 -30.06 -4.79 -5.97
CA GLU A 155 -29.53 -3.89 -6.99
C GLU A 155 -28.66 -2.77 -6.38
N THR A 156 -29.03 -2.31 -5.18
CA THR A 156 -28.36 -1.21 -4.48
C THR A 156 -27.12 -1.74 -3.74
N TRP A 157 -25.94 -1.21 -4.05
CA TRP A 157 -24.65 -1.57 -3.43
C TRP A 157 -24.32 -3.08 -3.47
N ASN A 158 -24.76 -3.78 -4.52
CA ASN A 158 -24.41 -5.18 -4.71
C ASN A 158 -22.93 -5.31 -5.16
N ILE A 159 -22.09 -5.89 -4.30
CA ILE A 159 -20.64 -6.05 -4.54
C ILE A 159 -20.36 -6.92 -5.78
N GLN A 160 -21.29 -7.79 -6.21
CA GLN A 160 -21.16 -8.52 -7.49
C GLN A 160 -21.24 -7.63 -8.73
N LYS A 161 -21.88 -6.46 -8.63
CA LYS A 161 -22.33 -5.62 -9.77
C LYS A 161 -22.26 -4.13 -9.44
N LEU A 162 -21.14 -3.68 -8.88
CA LEU A 162 -20.95 -2.27 -8.55
C LEU A 162 -20.91 -1.42 -9.82
N ASP A 163 -21.69 -0.35 -9.85
CA ASP A 163 -21.62 0.67 -10.90
C ASP A 163 -20.28 1.43 -10.77
N SER A 164 -19.31 1.04 -11.58
CA SER A 164 -17.95 1.59 -11.52
C SER A 164 -17.29 1.57 -12.89
N ILE A 165 -16.31 2.44 -13.13
CA ILE A 165 -15.62 2.47 -14.43
C ILE A 165 -14.85 1.16 -14.70
N LEU A 166 -14.45 0.45 -13.63
CA LEU A 166 -13.81 -0.86 -13.72
C LEU A 166 -14.77 -1.91 -14.27
N SER A 167 -15.96 -2.03 -13.66
CA SER A 167 -17.03 -2.93 -14.09
C SER A 167 -17.41 -2.66 -15.54
N PHE A 168 -17.66 -1.39 -15.87
CA PHE A 168 -18.07 -0.95 -17.20
C PHE A 168 -17.07 -1.35 -18.28
N VAL A 169 -15.78 -1.03 -18.09
CA VAL A 169 -14.73 -1.36 -19.08
C VAL A 169 -14.53 -2.87 -19.18
N PHE A 170 -14.54 -3.59 -18.06
CA PHE A 170 -14.33 -5.04 -18.08
C PHE A 170 -15.52 -5.80 -18.68
N GLU A 171 -16.75 -5.30 -18.58
CA GLU A 171 -17.89 -5.84 -19.32
C GLU A 171 -17.76 -5.63 -20.83
N GLN A 172 -17.33 -4.44 -21.27
CA GLN A 172 -17.11 -4.14 -22.69
C GLN A 172 -15.98 -4.98 -23.32
N GLU A 173 -14.89 -5.18 -22.59
CA GLU A 173 -13.72 -5.97 -23.04
C GLU A 173 -13.85 -7.48 -22.72
N ASN A 174 -14.96 -7.91 -22.10
CA ASN A 174 -15.22 -9.28 -21.63
C ASN A 174 -14.12 -9.86 -20.70
N ILE A 175 -13.62 -9.04 -19.78
CA ILE A 175 -12.54 -9.36 -18.84
C ILE A 175 -13.12 -9.74 -17.46
N LYS A 176 -12.61 -10.82 -16.86
CA LYS A 176 -12.92 -11.21 -15.47
C LYS A 176 -11.65 -11.59 -14.72
N ILE A 177 -11.35 -10.84 -13.66
CA ILE A 177 -10.19 -11.02 -12.78
C ILE A 177 -10.71 -11.28 -11.37
N LYS A 178 -10.46 -12.49 -10.85
CA LYS A 178 -11.02 -12.94 -9.57
C LYS A 178 -10.55 -12.07 -8.41
N GLY A 179 -11.50 -11.59 -7.60
CA GLY A 179 -11.26 -10.68 -6.47
C GLY A 179 -11.27 -9.21 -6.85
N VAL A 180 -10.93 -8.89 -8.10
CA VAL A 180 -10.76 -7.52 -8.59
C VAL A 180 -12.06 -6.97 -9.17
N ASN A 181 -12.74 -7.72 -10.05
CA ASN A 181 -14.12 -7.44 -10.47
C ASN A 181 -15.08 -8.60 -10.18
N THR A 182 -14.68 -9.52 -9.30
CA THR A 182 -15.60 -10.50 -8.70
C THR A 182 -15.43 -10.45 -7.19
N PRO A 183 -16.50 -10.60 -6.40
CA PRO A 183 -16.40 -10.59 -4.96
C PRO A 183 -15.59 -11.77 -4.41
N TYR A 184 -14.93 -11.49 -3.29
CA TYR A 184 -14.40 -12.48 -2.37
C TYR A 184 -15.10 -12.39 -1.02
N LEU A 185 -15.36 -13.55 -0.45
CA LEU A 185 -15.82 -13.74 0.92
C LEU A 185 -14.63 -13.98 1.86
N TYR A 186 -14.75 -13.43 3.06
CA TYR A 186 -13.75 -13.47 4.13
C TYR A 186 -14.40 -13.93 5.43
N ILE A 187 -14.05 -15.13 5.88
CA ILE A 187 -14.54 -15.73 7.12
C ILE A 187 -13.48 -15.58 8.20
N GLY A 188 -13.66 -14.60 9.09
CA GLY A 188 -12.71 -14.28 10.16
C GLY A 188 -12.92 -15.09 11.44
N MET A 189 -11.86 -15.20 12.25
CA MET A 189 -11.90 -15.50 13.68
C MET A 189 -10.96 -14.54 14.46
N TRP A 190 -10.94 -14.61 15.79
CA TRP A 190 -10.05 -13.79 16.60
C TRP A 190 -8.58 -13.89 16.16
N ARG A 191 -7.89 -12.74 16.09
CA ARG A 191 -6.53 -12.54 15.55
C ARG A 191 -6.33 -12.79 14.05
N SER A 192 -7.30 -13.32 13.30
CA SER A 192 -7.14 -13.42 11.85
C SER A 192 -6.98 -12.00 11.26
N SER A 193 -5.95 -11.80 10.45
CA SER A 193 -5.39 -10.49 10.14
C SER A 193 -5.34 -10.21 8.64
N PHE A 194 -5.30 -8.94 8.28
CA PHE A 194 -4.90 -8.46 6.95
C PHE A 194 -3.71 -7.51 7.12
N PRO A 195 -2.50 -7.91 6.66
CA PRO A 195 -1.28 -7.09 6.80
C PRO A 195 -1.31 -5.76 6.03
N TRP A 196 -0.31 -4.91 6.27
CA TRP A 196 -0.22 -3.60 5.61
C TRP A 196 -0.06 -3.73 4.10
N HIS A 197 -1.05 -3.25 3.36
CA HIS A 197 -1.05 -3.23 1.90
C HIS A 197 -1.87 -2.07 1.34
N VAL A 198 -1.74 -1.85 0.04
CA VAL A 198 -2.70 -1.14 -0.80
C VAL A 198 -3.34 -2.17 -1.73
N GLU A 199 -4.46 -1.81 -2.35
CA GLU A 199 -5.13 -2.66 -3.33
C GLU A 199 -4.29 -2.94 -4.57
N ASP A 200 -4.63 -4.02 -5.26
CA ASP A 200 -4.02 -4.39 -6.52
C ASP A 200 -4.31 -3.33 -7.60
N VAL A 201 -3.26 -2.94 -8.34
CA VAL A 201 -3.26 -1.79 -9.26
C VAL A 201 -3.72 -0.48 -8.59
N GLU A 202 -3.54 -0.37 -7.28
CA GLU A 202 -3.89 0.79 -6.46
C GLU A 202 -5.37 1.23 -6.60
N LEU A 203 -6.26 0.26 -6.84
CA LEU A 203 -7.71 0.45 -6.90
C LEU A 203 -8.31 0.94 -5.56
N TYR A 204 -9.59 1.27 -5.59
CA TYR A 204 -10.39 1.29 -4.35
C TYR A 204 -10.72 -0.15 -3.94
N SER A 205 -11.05 -0.37 -2.68
CA SER A 205 -11.85 -1.53 -2.28
C SER A 205 -13.06 -1.13 -1.46
N ILE A 206 -14.12 -1.91 -1.62
CA ILE A 206 -15.29 -1.90 -0.77
C ILE A 206 -15.28 -3.17 0.10
N ASN A 207 -15.54 -3.06 1.40
CA ASN A 207 -15.74 -4.20 2.27
C ASN A 207 -17.02 -4.04 3.09
N TYR A 208 -17.95 -4.98 2.96
CA TYR A 208 -19.16 -5.05 3.78
C TYR A 208 -19.05 -6.19 4.80
N LEU A 209 -19.29 -5.88 6.07
CA LEU A 209 -19.28 -6.89 7.14
C LEU A 209 -20.69 -7.45 7.34
N HIS A 210 -21.00 -8.54 6.65
CA HIS A 210 -22.32 -9.19 6.68
C HIS A 210 -22.80 -9.56 8.08
N HIS A 211 -21.95 -10.23 8.87
CA HIS A 211 -22.37 -10.82 10.13
C HIS A 211 -21.20 -11.11 11.09
N GLY A 212 -21.49 -11.09 12.39
CA GLY A 212 -20.60 -11.53 13.46
C GLY A 212 -19.83 -10.41 14.14
N PHE A 213 -18.64 -10.75 14.66
CA PHE A 213 -17.79 -9.86 15.42
C PHE A 213 -17.19 -8.73 14.55
N PRO A 214 -16.91 -7.55 15.13
CA PRO A 214 -16.33 -6.44 14.38
C PRO A 214 -14.96 -6.76 13.74
N LYS A 215 -14.58 -5.93 12.77
CA LYS A 215 -13.25 -5.91 12.13
C LYS A 215 -12.57 -4.60 12.50
N HIS A 216 -11.37 -4.67 13.08
CA HIS A 216 -10.59 -3.47 13.40
C HIS A 216 -9.69 -3.10 12.22
N TRP A 217 -9.70 -1.83 11.83
CA TRP A 217 -8.95 -1.28 10.71
C TRP A 217 -7.96 -0.21 11.19
N TYR A 218 -6.79 -0.20 10.58
CA TYR A 218 -5.84 0.90 10.60
C TYR A 218 -5.66 1.45 9.18
N VAL A 219 -5.41 2.75 9.07
CA VAL A 219 -5.02 3.41 7.81
C VAL A 219 -3.83 4.33 8.03
N ILE A 220 -2.93 4.39 7.05
CA ILE A 220 -1.91 5.41 6.87
C ILE A 220 -2.42 6.37 5.78
N PRO A 221 -2.52 7.67 6.04
CA PRO A 221 -2.94 8.65 5.04
C PRO A 221 -2.03 8.60 3.80
N PRO A 222 -2.55 8.70 2.56
CA PRO A 222 -1.75 8.59 1.34
C PRO A 222 -0.52 9.53 1.31
N ALA A 223 -0.61 10.70 1.94
CA ALA A 223 0.50 11.64 2.16
C ALA A 223 1.76 11.01 2.77
N TYR A 224 1.61 9.98 3.62
CA TYR A 224 2.71 9.27 4.26
C TYR A 224 3.08 7.94 3.60
N ALA A 225 2.38 7.50 2.54
CA ALA A 225 2.58 6.19 1.93
C ALA A 225 4.05 5.97 1.47
N ARG A 226 4.65 6.95 0.79
CA ARG A 226 6.07 6.88 0.39
C ARG A 226 7.04 6.87 1.58
N LYS A 227 6.69 7.55 2.68
CA LYS A 227 7.47 7.53 3.94
C LYS A 227 7.37 6.17 4.62
N PHE A 228 6.19 5.55 4.61
CA PHE A 228 5.98 4.17 5.07
C PHE A 228 6.81 3.20 4.24
N GLU A 229 6.73 3.23 2.92
CA GLU A 229 7.54 2.39 2.03
C GLU A 229 9.06 2.59 2.22
N ALA A 230 9.51 3.82 2.51
CA ALA A 230 10.90 4.09 2.85
C ALA A 230 11.27 3.54 4.25
N PHE A 231 10.39 3.67 5.24
CA PHE A 231 10.59 3.12 6.58
C PHE A 231 10.70 1.60 6.56
N VAL A 232 9.77 0.90 5.91
CA VAL A 232 9.80 -0.57 5.84
C VAL A 232 11.02 -1.03 5.03
N ARG A 233 11.42 -0.34 3.95
CA ARG A 233 12.69 -0.63 3.25
C ARG A 233 13.93 -0.40 4.12
N GLY A 234 13.99 0.69 4.87
CA GLY A 234 15.16 1.06 5.68
C GLY A 234 15.31 0.29 6.98
N ASN A 235 14.20 -0.18 7.58
CA ASN A 235 14.19 -0.76 8.93
C ASN A 235 13.76 -2.23 8.95
N CYS A 236 13.09 -2.73 7.91
CA CYS A 236 12.65 -4.13 7.82
C CYS A 236 13.47 -4.99 6.84
N LEU A 237 14.47 -4.42 6.16
CA LEU A 237 15.39 -5.15 5.29
C LEU A 237 16.81 -5.38 5.89
N PRO A 238 17.42 -4.43 6.62
CA PRO A 238 18.84 -4.57 7.01
C PRO A 238 19.16 -5.24 8.36
N SER A 239 18.18 -5.46 9.25
CA SER A 239 18.47 -5.95 10.61
C SER A 239 18.63 -7.47 10.68
N ASP A 240 19.59 -7.93 11.48
CA ASP A 240 19.95 -9.35 11.60
C ASP A 240 18.75 -10.24 11.98
N ILE A 241 17.87 -9.73 12.85
CA ILE A 241 16.61 -10.36 13.30
C ILE A 241 15.68 -10.74 12.13
N LEU A 242 15.75 -9.99 11.03
CA LEU A 242 14.88 -10.20 9.86
C LEU A 242 15.59 -11.03 8.78
N GLN A 243 16.93 -11.08 8.74
CA GLN A 243 17.64 -12.01 7.86
C GLN A 243 17.41 -13.48 8.26
N GLU A 244 17.26 -13.79 9.55
CA GLU A 244 16.96 -15.17 10.00
C GLU A 244 15.53 -15.63 9.69
N HIS A 245 14.58 -14.71 9.48
CA HIS A 245 13.16 -15.00 9.34
C HIS A 245 12.59 -14.77 7.93
N PHE A 246 13.29 -14.06 7.07
CA PHE A 246 12.82 -13.66 5.74
C PHE A 246 13.72 -14.29 4.67
N ARG A 247 13.12 -14.89 3.64
CA ARG A 247 13.89 -15.34 2.47
C ARG A 247 14.54 -14.13 1.80
N SER A 248 15.80 -14.28 1.39
CA SER A 248 16.57 -13.23 0.69
C SER A 248 15.81 -12.66 -0.52
N GLU A 249 15.12 -13.51 -1.28
CA GLU A 249 14.29 -13.15 -2.43
C GLU A 249 13.12 -12.21 -2.06
N PHE A 250 12.49 -12.42 -0.90
CA PHE A 250 11.38 -11.59 -0.42
C PHE A 250 11.86 -10.16 -0.11
N LEU A 251 13.02 -10.04 0.55
CA LEU A 251 13.65 -8.76 0.91
C LEU A 251 14.18 -8.00 -0.31
N GLN A 252 14.52 -8.70 -1.40
CA GLN A 252 14.97 -8.10 -2.66
C GLN A 252 13.84 -7.51 -3.51
N CYS A 253 12.58 -7.86 -3.24
CA CYS A 253 11.44 -7.32 -3.99
C CYS A 253 11.22 -5.84 -3.66
N ARG A 254 11.42 -4.95 -4.65
CA ARG A 254 11.17 -3.50 -4.51
C ARG A 254 9.72 -3.16 -4.09
N TYR A 255 8.77 -4.07 -4.32
CA TYR A 255 7.35 -3.92 -4.05
C TYR A 255 6.80 -4.94 -3.03
N PHE A 256 7.65 -5.47 -2.13
CA PHE A 256 7.31 -6.55 -1.19
C PHE A 256 6.06 -6.31 -0.31
N LEU A 257 5.65 -5.06 -0.08
CA LEU A 257 4.39 -4.75 0.60
C LEU A 257 3.15 -5.24 -0.17
N ARG A 258 3.24 -5.44 -1.50
CA ARG A 258 2.21 -6.10 -2.32
C ARG A 258 2.09 -7.61 -2.01
N HIS A 259 3.03 -8.21 -1.29
CA HIS A 259 2.91 -9.61 -0.81
C HIS A 259 1.93 -9.78 0.36
N LYS A 260 1.34 -8.68 0.88
CA LYS A 260 0.32 -8.67 1.94
C LYS A 260 0.71 -9.52 3.17
N SER A 261 1.96 -9.40 3.62
CA SER A 261 2.53 -10.21 4.73
C SER A 261 3.16 -9.40 5.88
N VAL A 262 3.32 -8.07 5.76
CA VAL A 262 4.04 -7.26 6.77
C VAL A 262 3.07 -6.60 7.75
N LEU A 263 3.19 -6.91 9.03
CA LEU A 263 2.39 -6.35 10.12
C LEU A 263 3.27 -5.47 11.01
N ILE A 264 2.89 -4.20 11.17
CA ILE A 264 3.62 -3.24 12.01
C ILE A 264 2.64 -2.57 12.95
N ASN A 265 2.98 -2.59 14.24
CA ASN A 265 2.20 -1.96 15.29
C ASN A 265 2.14 -0.43 15.09
N PRO A 266 0.96 0.21 15.16
CA PRO A 266 0.80 1.66 15.07
C PRO A 266 1.76 2.49 15.93
N LEU A 267 2.13 2.00 17.12
CA LEU A 267 3.06 2.68 18.02
C LEU A 267 4.50 2.72 17.47
N VAL A 268 4.90 1.75 16.65
CA VAL A 268 6.20 1.75 15.95
C VAL A 268 6.17 2.77 14.81
N LEU A 269 5.08 2.80 14.04
CA LEU A 269 4.88 3.78 12.96
C LEU A 269 4.85 5.21 13.49
N ALA A 270 4.14 5.46 14.59
CA ALA A 270 4.08 6.76 15.25
C ALA A 270 5.47 7.25 15.69
N LYS A 271 6.32 6.37 16.24
CA LYS A 271 7.72 6.68 16.59
C LYS A 271 8.58 7.03 15.36
N ALA A 272 8.30 6.44 14.21
CA ALA A 272 8.91 6.82 12.93
C ALA A 272 8.29 8.09 12.30
N GLY A 273 7.32 8.72 12.97
CA GLY A 273 6.57 9.87 12.46
C GLY A 273 5.71 9.53 11.24
N ILE A 274 5.19 8.30 11.17
CA ILE A 274 4.17 7.85 10.22
C ILE A 274 2.87 7.71 11.03
N PRO A 275 1.96 8.70 10.96
CA PRO A 275 0.73 8.64 11.73
C PRO A 275 -0.23 7.61 11.12
N THR A 276 -1.06 7.05 11.98
CA THR A 276 -2.17 6.17 11.62
C THR A 276 -3.47 6.70 12.20
N ARG A 277 -4.60 6.28 11.61
CA ARG A 277 -5.91 6.30 12.25
C ARG A 277 -6.45 4.89 12.37
N LYS A 278 -7.35 4.67 13.33
CA LYS A 278 -8.00 3.37 13.57
C LYS A 278 -9.51 3.52 13.66
N ILE A 279 -10.24 2.52 13.19
CA ILE A 279 -11.70 2.45 13.34
C ILE A 279 -12.15 0.98 13.42
N THR A 280 -13.17 0.71 14.22
CA THR A 280 -13.83 -0.59 14.28
C THR A 280 -15.04 -0.60 13.34
N GLN A 281 -15.09 -1.53 12.39
CA GLN A 281 -16.24 -1.83 11.52
C GLN A 281 -17.11 -2.89 12.19
N GLU A 282 -18.37 -2.57 12.45
CA GLU A 282 -19.38 -3.44 13.02
C GLU A 282 -20.22 -4.14 11.94
N SER A 283 -21.03 -5.14 12.34
CA SER A 283 -21.91 -5.84 11.40
C SER A 283 -22.89 -4.87 10.74
N ASN A 284 -23.10 -5.06 9.44
CA ASN A 284 -23.87 -4.22 8.54
C ASN A 284 -23.24 -2.85 8.19
N GLU A 285 -21.96 -2.63 8.47
CA GLU A 285 -21.22 -1.44 8.02
C GLU A 285 -20.31 -1.73 6.80
N ILE A 286 -20.15 -0.70 5.97
CA ILE A 286 -19.29 -0.70 4.78
C ILE A 286 -18.02 0.09 5.08
N MET A 287 -16.87 -0.39 4.58
CA MET A 287 -15.61 0.32 4.56
C MET A 287 -15.17 0.55 3.11
N ILE A 288 -14.73 1.78 2.81
CA ILE A 288 -14.16 2.17 1.52
C ILE A 288 -12.69 2.52 1.73
N THR A 289 -11.78 1.78 1.10
CA THR A 289 -10.37 2.14 0.99
C THR A 289 -10.15 2.95 -0.29
N PHE A 290 -9.19 3.88 -0.26
CA PHE A 290 -8.91 4.77 -1.38
C PHE A 290 -7.57 4.42 -2.05
N PRO A 291 -7.40 4.72 -3.36
CA PRO A 291 -6.15 4.54 -4.09
C PRO A 291 -4.89 4.97 -3.31
N TYR A 292 -3.94 4.04 -3.21
CA TYR A 292 -2.67 4.19 -2.47
C TYR A 292 -2.80 4.44 -0.95
N ALA A 293 -3.96 4.21 -0.34
CA ALA A 293 -4.10 4.23 1.12
C ALA A 293 -3.66 2.90 1.73
N TYR A 294 -2.50 2.91 2.39
CA TYR A 294 -2.03 1.72 3.11
C TYR A 294 -2.95 1.45 4.28
N HIS A 295 -3.44 0.21 4.37
CA HIS A 295 -4.34 -0.22 5.44
C HIS A 295 -3.99 -1.63 5.92
N ALA A 296 -4.36 -1.93 7.17
CA ALA A 296 -4.14 -3.20 7.84
C ALA A 296 -5.20 -3.41 8.92
N GLY A 297 -5.26 -4.60 9.52
CA GLY A 297 -6.19 -4.84 10.62
C GLY A 297 -6.39 -6.29 11.00
N PHE A 298 -7.40 -6.54 11.83
CA PHE A 298 -7.71 -7.85 12.38
C PHE A 298 -9.20 -8.04 12.68
N ASN A 299 -9.66 -9.28 12.63
CA ASN A 299 -11.02 -9.66 13.04
C ASN A 299 -11.09 -9.87 14.56
N MET A 300 -12.12 -9.31 15.19
CA MET A 300 -12.31 -9.38 16.65
C MET A 300 -12.96 -10.70 17.11
N GLY A 301 -13.33 -11.60 16.19
CA GLY A 301 -13.98 -12.88 16.49
C GLY A 301 -14.52 -13.53 15.22
N PHE A 302 -15.47 -14.46 15.34
CA PHE A 302 -16.14 -15.06 14.18
C PHE A 302 -16.88 -13.99 13.37
N ASN A 303 -16.55 -13.82 12.09
CA ASN A 303 -17.29 -12.92 11.22
C ASN A 303 -17.27 -13.34 9.75
N ILE A 304 -18.15 -12.72 8.97
CA ILE A 304 -18.32 -12.91 7.54
C ILE A 304 -18.31 -11.53 6.89
N ALA A 305 -17.37 -11.29 5.98
CA ALA A 305 -17.30 -10.08 5.17
C ALA A 305 -17.23 -10.42 3.67
N GLU A 306 -17.69 -9.49 2.84
CA GLU A 306 -17.63 -9.55 1.38
C GLU A 306 -16.92 -8.30 0.86
N SER A 307 -16.00 -8.46 -0.10
CA SER A 307 -15.31 -7.32 -0.72
C SER A 307 -14.91 -7.57 -2.17
N THR A 308 -14.72 -6.47 -2.90
CA THR A 308 -14.13 -6.45 -4.24
C THR A 308 -13.44 -5.10 -4.47
N ASN A 309 -12.72 -4.96 -5.59
CA ASN A 309 -12.15 -3.69 -6.00
C ASN A 309 -13.09 -2.92 -6.94
N PHE A 310 -12.95 -1.59 -6.96
CA PHE A 310 -13.68 -0.74 -7.90
C PHE A 310 -12.85 0.48 -8.28
N ALA A 311 -13.33 1.24 -9.27
CA ALA A 311 -12.67 2.47 -9.72
C ALA A 311 -13.67 3.62 -9.94
N SER A 312 -13.23 4.83 -9.57
CA SER A 312 -13.74 6.11 -10.07
C SER A 312 -12.76 6.70 -11.10
N PRO A 313 -13.11 7.74 -11.86
CA PRO A 313 -12.18 8.41 -12.79
C PRO A 313 -10.85 8.85 -12.16
N ARG A 314 -10.84 9.19 -10.86
CA ARG A 314 -9.62 9.57 -10.12
C ARG A 314 -8.58 8.44 -10.03
N TRP A 315 -9.00 7.18 -10.07
CA TRP A 315 -8.08 6.04 -10.02
C TRP A 315 -7.17 5.94 -11.25
N ILE A 316 -7.59 6.43 -12.42
CA ILE A 316 -6.87 6.21 -13.69
C ILE A 316 -5.40 6.67 -13.59
N GLU A 317 -5.13 7.79 -12.91
CA GLU A 317 -3.75 8.28 -12.69
C GLU A 317 -2.92 7.45 -11.72
N TYR A 318 -3.54 6.71 -10.81
CA TYR A 318 -2.86 5.71 -9.99
C TYR A 318 -2.58 4.46 -10.83
N GLY A 319 -3.59 3.95 -11.55
CA GLY A 319 -3.46 2.73 -12.35
C GLY A 319 -2.41 2.84 -13.47
N LYS A 320 -2.35 3.99 -14.18
CA LYS A 320 -1.30 4.30 -15.17
C LYS A 320 0.13 4.23 -14.61
N LYS A 321 0.29 4.49 -13.31
CA LYS A 321 1.58 4.60 -12.61
C LYS A 321 1.80 3.45 -11.63
N SER A 322 0.93 2.44 -11.65
CA SER A 322 1.04 1.23 -10.87
C SER A 322 2.34 0.49 -11.17
N SER A 323 2.91 -0.15 -10.16
CA SER A 323 4.07 -1.02 -10.33
C SER A 323 3.82 -2.35 -9.62
N PRO A 324 3.48 -3.43 -10.36
CA PRO A 324 3.23 -4.72 -9.76
C PRO A 324 4.53 -5.35 -9.23
N CYS A 325 4.36 -6.27 -8.28
CA CYS A 325 5.43 -7.18 -7.88
C CYS A 325 5.95 -7.97 -9.10
N GLN A 326 7.25 -8.29 -9.09
CA GLN A 326 7.93 -9.07 -10.14
C GLN A 326 8.39 -10.46 -9.65
N CYS A 327 8.01 -10.87 -8.43
CA CYS A 327 8.39 -12.17 -7.86
C CYS A 327 7.41 -13.31 -8.21
N TRP A 328 6.25 -12.99 -8.78
CA TRP A 328 5.18 -13.95 -9.07
C TRP A 328 4.48 -13.57 -10.38
N ASP A 329 4.33 -14.52 -11.31
CA ASP A 329 3.68 -14.28 -12.61
C ASP A 329 2.19 -13.93 -12.45
N ASP A 330 1.53 -14.54 -11.45
CA ASP A 330 0.10 -14.38 -11.11
C ASP A 330 -0.25 -13.00 -10.49
N THR A 331 0.68 -12.04 -10.48
CA THR A 331 0.40 -10.68 -9.97
C THR A 331 -0.61 -9.97 -10.89
N VAL A 332 -1.66 -9.39 -10.31
CA VAL A 332 -2.70 -8.65 -11.04
C VAL A 332 -2.08 -7.53 -11.88
N LYS A 333 -2.45 -7.48 -13.17
CA LYS A 333 -2.08 -6.46 -14.15
C LYS A 333 -3.34 -6.05 -14.90
N ILE A 334 -3.57 -4.75 -15.07
CA ILE A 334 -4.71 -4.21 -15.81
C ILE A 334 -4.17 -3.39 -16.97
N CYS A 335 -4.70 -3.62 -18.17
CA CYS A 335 -4.41 -2.77 -19.33
C CYS A 335 -5.12 -1.42 -19.15
N MET A 336 -4.36 -0.33 -19.13
CA MET A 336 -4.91 1.01 -18.91
C MET A 336 -5.47 1.64 -20.20
N ASP A 337 -5.12 1.12 -21.38
CA ASP A 337 -5.50 1.69 -22.68
C ASP A 337 -7.02 1.95 -22.83
N PRO A 338 -7.94 1.01 -22.48
CA PRO A 338 -9.37 1.28 -22.62
C PRO A 338 -9.86 2.39 -21.69
N PHE A 339 -9.27 2.51 -20.50
CA PHE A 339 -9.58 3.56 -19.53
C PHE A 339 -9.10 4.94 -20.01
N VAL A 340 -7.85 5.03 -20.47
CA VAL A 340 -7.31 6.29 -21.03
C VAL A 340 -8.08 6.69 -22.28
N LYS A 341 -8.31 5.75 -23.22
CA LYS A 341 -9.08 6.00 -24.44
C LYS A 341 -10.50 6.53 -24.16
N ARG A 342 -11.18 6.00 -23.15
CA ARG A 342 -12.57 6.35 -22.83
C ARG A 342 -12.71 7.61 -21.98
N TYR A 343 -11.93 7.73 -20.91
CA TYR A 343 -12.09 8.78 -19.90
C TYR A 343 -11.06 9.91 -20.00
N GLN A 344 -9.99 9.72 -20.78
CA GLN A 344 -8.91 10.68 -21.01
C GLN A 344 -8.54 10.75 -22.50
N SER A 345 -9.54 10.71 -23.40
CA SER A 345 -9.35 10.64 -24.85
C SER A 345 -8.38 11.71 -25.41
N HIS A 346 -8.41 12.91 -24.85
CA HIS A 346 -7.51 14.03 -25.17
C HIS A 346 -6.03 13.79 -24.82
N LEU A 347 -5.71 12.79 -23.99
CA LEU A 347 -4.36 12.34 -23.65
C LEU A 347 -3.97 11.03 -24.34
N TYR A 348 -4.89 10.36 -25.04
CA TYR A 348 -4.66 9.00 -25.53
C TYR A 348 -3.53 8.90 -26.55
N ASP A 349 -3.38 9.89 -27.43
CA ASP A 349 -2.25 9.94 -28.38
C ASP A 349 -0.89 10.14 -27.70
N PHE A 350 -0.86 10.84 -26.56
CA PHE A 350 0.35 10.99 -25.74
C PHE A 350 0.66 9.66 -25.04
N TRP A 351 -0.35 9.04 -24.43
CA TRP A 351 -0.25 7.72 -23.79
C TRP A 351 0.31 6.65 -24.73
N LEU A 352 -0.19 6.58 -25.98
CA LEU A 352 0.31 5.64 -27.00
C LEU A 352 1.77 5.89 -27.42
N ARG A 353 2.31 7.10 -27.22
CA ARG A 353 3.74 7.41 -27.42
C ARG A 353 4.60 7.13 -26.18
N GLY A 354 3.99 6.72 -25.06
CA GLY A 354 4.67 6.60 -23.76
C GLY A 354 4.87 7.94 -23.05
N GLU A 355 4.15 8.99 -23.47
CA GLU A 355 4.17 10.31 -22.88
C GLU A 355 3.01 10.44 -21.87
N ASP A 356 3.31 10.52 -20.58
CA ASP A 356 2.31 10.80 -19.54
C ASP A 356 2.60 12.16 -18.88
N PRO A 357 1.91 13.25 -19.30
CA PRO A 357 2.18 14.60 -18.79
C PRO A 357 1.62 14.86 -17.39
N ILE A 358 0.79 13.96 -16.86
CA ILE A 358 0.15 14.13 -15.54
C ILE A 358 1.04 13.51 -14.46
N SER A 359 1.35 14.26 -13.41
CA SER A 359 2.12 13.77 -12.26
C SER A 359 1.38 12.70 -11.45
N HIS A 360 2.06 11.96 -10.57
CA HIS A 360 1.38 10.99 -9.72
C HIS A 360 0.45 11.74 -8.75
N PRO A 361 -0.78 11.29 -8.46
CA PRO A 361 -1.67 11.97 -7.51
C PRO A 361 -1.18 12.01 -6.04
N LEU A 362 0.02 11.47 -5.76
CA LEU A 362 0.69 11.60 -4.47
C LEU A 362 1.68 12.78 -4.46
N ASP A 363 2.10 13.26 -5.63
CA ASP A 363 2.99 14.42 -5.77
C ASP A 363 2.29 15.69 -5.25
N ASP A 364 0.96 15.68 -5.28
CA ASP A 364 0.05 16.60 -4.59
C ASP A 364 0.33 16.83 -3.09
N TYR A 365 0.97 15.87 -2.41
CA TYR A 365 1.35 15.96 -0.99
C TYR A 365 2.82 16.35 -0.78
N LEU A 366 3.61 16.46 -1.85
CA LEU A 366 4.97 16.95 -1.74
C LEU A 366 4.97 18.45 -1.39
N PRO A 367 5.97 18.93 -0.63
CA PRO A 367 6.15 20.36 -0.46
C PRO A 367 6.38 21.00 -1.84
N LEU A 368 5.59 22.02 -2.17
CA LEU A 368 5.81 22.81 -3.39
C LEU A 368 7.26 23.31 -3.40
N PRO A 369 7.97 23.24 -4.55
CA PRO A 369 9.31 23.82 -4.65
C PRO A 369 9.22 25.30 -4.26
N SER A 370 10.12 25.73 -3.38
CA SER A 370 10.03 27.02 -2.71
C SER A 370 10.18 28.18 -3.71
N SER A 371 9.04 28.67 -4.20
CA SER A 371 8.97 29.96 -4.89
C SER A 371 9.48 31.04 -3.93
N PRO A 372 10.43 31.89 -4.35
CA PRO A 372 11.24 32.70 -3.43
C PRO A 372 10.51 33.94 -2.89
N HIS A 373 9.25 33.84 -2.45
CA HIS A 373 8.53 34.94 -1.78
C HIS A 373 7.33 34.55 -0.87
N PHE A 374 7.16 33.31 -0.41
CA PHE A 374 6.05 32.96 0.51
C PHE A 374 6.46 32.91 2.00
N SER A 375 6.24 34.01 2.73
CA SER A 375 6.49 34.10 4.17
C SER A 375 5.31 33.59 5.00
N PHE A 376 5.49 32.48 5.70
CA PHE A 376 4.47 31.88 6.58
C PHE A 376 4.00 32.81 7.72
N LYS A 377 4.83 33.80 8.12
CA LYS A 377 4.46 34.84 9.10
C LYS A 377 3.37 35.79 8.60
N SER A 378 3.39 36.14 7.30
CA SER A 378 2.38 37.03 6.68
C SER A 378 0.99 36.38 6.61
N PHE A 379 0.95 35.05 6.43
CA PHE A 379 -0.30 34.30 6.41
C PHE A 379 -0.99 34.28 7.78
N LEU A 380 -0.23 34.12 8.86
CA LEU A 380 -0.77 34.06 10.23
C LEU A 380 -1.26 35.43 10.75
N SER A 381 -0.60 36.54 10.39
CA SER A 381 -1.05 37.89 10.81
C SER A 381 -2.44 38.26 10.27
N ASN A 382 -2.82 37.72 9.10
CA ASN A 382 -4.10 38.03 8.47
C ASN A 382 -5.29 37.24 9.07
N ILE A 383 -5.02 36.22 9.89
CA ILE A 383 -6.06 35.43 10.57
C ILE A 383 -6.52 36.12 11.87
N THR A 384 -5.66 36.90 12.51
CA THR A 384 -5.90 37.50 13.84
C THR A 384 -6.84 38.73 13.83
N ILE A 385 -7.22 39.24 12.65
CA ILE A 385 -8.01 40.49 12.53
C ILE A 385 -9.54 40.22 12.48
N ALA A 386 -9.96 38.96 12.30
CA ALA A 386 -11.37 38.61 12.07
C ALA A 386 -12.21 38.29 13.34
N THR A 387 -11.80 38.74 14.53
CA THR A 387 -12.54 38.52 15.79
C THR A 387 -12.61 39.79 16.65
N SER A 388 -13.35 40.80 16.18
CA SER A 388 -13.71 41.98 16.99
C SER A 388 -15.13 42.50 16.70
N GLU A 389 -16.13 41.63 16.79
CA GLU A 389 -17.51 42.06 17.04
C GLU A 389 -18.03 41.41 18.33
N SER A 390 -18.80 42.19 19.09
CA SER A 390 -18.96 42.04 20.52
C SER A 390 -20.10 41.11 20.94
N ILE A 391 -19.82 40.16 21.84
CA ILE A 391 -20.84 39.48 22.64
C ILE A 391 -20.50 39.67 24.12
N GLN A 392 -21.38 40.38 24.85
CA GLN A 392 -21.28 40.53 26.30
C GLN A 392 -22.01 39.38 27.01
N VAL A 393 -21.36 38.77 28.00
CA VAL A 393 -21.98 37.80 28.94
C VAL A 393 -21.48 38.15 30.37
N PRO A 394 -22.35 38.16 31.40
CA PRO A 394 -22.05 38.88 32.65
C PRO A 394 -21.15 38.11 33.64
N LYS A 395 -20.50 38.87 34.52
CA LYS A 395 -19.62 38.36 35.59
C LYS A 395 -20.41 37.91 36.82
N SER A 396 -20.11 36.71 37.33
CA SER A 396 -20.34 36.34 38.73
C SER A 396 -19.01 35.90 39.39
N ARG A 397 -18.86 36.21 40.68
CA ARG A 397 -17.62 36.02 41.46
C ARG A 397 -17.59 34.63 42.10
N LEU A 398 -16.36 34.18 42.43
CA LEU A 398 -15.89 33.46 43.63
C LEU A 398 -14.61 32.67 43.22
N SER A 399 -13.45 32.61 43.87
CA SER A 399 -12.69 33.40 44.88
C SER A 399 -11.64 32.44 45.48
N ILE A 400 -10.44 32.94 45.85
CA ILE A 400 -9.48 32.39 46.86
C ILE A 400 -8.34 31.43 46.39
N ASP A 401 -7.11 31.95 46.51
CA ASP A 401 -5.81 31.38 47.01
C ASP A 401 -5.22 30.02 46.54
N SER A 402 -3.89 29.76 46.59
CA SER A 402 -2.70 30.63 46.81
C SER A 402 -1.37 29.93 46.41
N LYS A 403 -0.34 30.77 46.15
CA LYS A 403 1.12 30.58 46.40
C LYS A 403 1.72 29.16 46.49
N LYS A 404 2.62 28.82 45.55
CA LYS A 404 4.08 28.60 45.81
C LYS A 404 4.83 28.17 44.53
N ALA A 405 5.86 28.94 44.15
CA ALA A 405 6.97 28.48 43.32
C ALA A 405 8.27 28.97 43.96
N ARG A 406 9.27 28.10 44.14
CA ARG A 406 10.51 28.40 44.86
C ARG A 406 11.69 28.34 43.88
N LYS A 407 12.48 29.41 43.84
CA LYS A 407 13.68 29.57 43.01
C LYS A 407 14.84 28.77 43.63
N VAL A 408 15.66 28.10 42.80
CA VAL A 408 16.99 27.61 43.16
C VAL A 408 17.92 27.84 41.97
N GLU A 409 19.06 28.49 42.24
CA GLU A 409 20.24 28.63 41.36
C GLU A 409 21.39 27.82 41.99
N ILE A 410 22.38 27.41 41.18
CA ILE A 410 23.75 26.88 41.50
C ILE A 410 24.23 26.12 40.25
N SER A 411 25.51 26.01 39.88
CA SER A 411 26.63 26.97 39.77
C SER A 411 27.67 26.36 38.80
N SER A 412 28.68 27.13 38.39
CA SER A 412 29.74 26.74 37.42
C SER A 412 30.90 25.96 38.04
N GLU A 413 31.63 25.18 37.21
CA GLU A 413 33.08 24.94 37.36
C GLU A 413 33.72 24.50 36.02
N GLU A 414 35.03 24.77 35.82
CA GLU A 414 35.76 24.69 34.54
C GLU A 414 36.96 23.71 34.53
N SER A 415 37.42 23.31 33.33
CA SER A 415 38.83 23.05 32.94
C SER A 415 38.87 22.80 31.40
N SER A 416 39.52 23.62 30.56
CA SER A 416 40.97 23.73 30.27
C SER A 416 41.56 22.43 29.65
N PHE A 417 42.39 22.38 28.58
CA PHE A 417 43.06 23.34 27.65
C PHE A 417 42.80 22.84 26.18
N ASN A 418 43.36 23.33 25.04
CA ASN A 418 44.47 24.25 24.71
C ASN A 418 44.24 24.96 23.33
N LYS A 419 45.29 25.58 22.73
CA LYS A 419 45.30 26.23 21.40
C LYS A 419 46.35 25.63 20.43
N SER A 420 46.17 25.90 19.12
CA SER A 420 47.27 26.41 18.26
C SER A 420 46.76 27.03 16.94
N ASP A 421 47.16 28.28 16.72
CA ASP A 421 47.10 29.11 15.51
C ASP A 421 48.02 28.52 14.38
N ASP A 422 48.22 29.03 13.15
CA ASP A 422 47.88 30.33 12.53
C ASP A 422 47.93 30.34 10.96
N SER A 423 47.64 31.53 10.41
CA SER A 423 47.56 32.08 9.02
C SER A 423 48.52 31.74 7.84
N GLU A 424 47.95 31.85 6.62
CA GLU A 424 48.44 32.52 5.37
C GLU A 424 49.80 32.20 4.67
N PHE A 425 49.77 31.92 3.34
CA PHE A 425 50.09 32.88 2.25
C PHE A 425 50.04 32.23 0.83
N SER A 426 49.90 33.05 -0.21
CA SER A 426 50.03 32.74 -1.67
C SER A 426 50.94 33.84 -2.30
N PRO A 427 51.08 34.14 -3.63
CA PRO A 427 50.39 33.62 -4.85
C PRO A 427 51.23 33.64 -6.20
N ILE A 428 50.58 33.39 -7.36
CA ILE A 428 50.92 33.83 -8.76
C ILE A 428 52.15 33.14 -9.47
N LYS A 429 52.27 32.81 -10.78
CA LYS A 429 51.51 32.90 -12.08
C LYS A 429 51.80 31.59 -12.89
N ALA A 430 51.04 31.17 -13.90
CA ALA A 430 50.97 31.79 -15.24
C ALA A 430 49.67 31.44 -16.02
N ILE A 431 49.38 32.21 -17.08
CA ILE A 431 48.06 32.31 -17.75
C ILE A 431 48.21 32.15 -19.27
N SER A 432 47.31 31.37 -19.88
CA SER A 432 46.65 31.62 -21.19
C SER A 432 45.66 30.47 -21.45
N ASP A 433 44.35 30.67 -21.25
CA ASP A 433 43.36 31.18 -22.22
C ASP A 433 43.23 30.26 -23.46
N SER A 434 42.06 29.69 -23.79
CA SER A 434 40.78 30.42 -23.90
C SER A 434 39.49 29.54 -23.91
N ILE A 435 38.39 30.09 -23.38
CA ILE A 435 36.95 29.77 -23.63
C ILE A 435 36.39 28.44 -23.07
N ILE A 436 35.87 28.47 -21.84
CA ILE A 436 34.71 27.67 -21.37
C ILE A 436 33.85 28.55 -20.43
N SER A 437 32.52 28.56 -20.60
CA SER A 437 31.57 29.19 -19.66
C SER A 437 31.03 28.17 -18.63
N PRO A 438 30.70 28.57 -17.39
CA PRO A 438 30.66 27.65 -16.24
C PRO A 438 29.28 27.06 -15.94
N GLY A 439 29.23 25.90 -15.25
CA GLY A 439 28.07 25.65 -14.36
C GLY A 439 27.56 24.24 -14.02
N GLN A 440 28.23 23.12 -14.32
CA GLN A 440 27.84 21.82 -13.75
C GLN A 440 29.05 20.93 -13.40
N THR A 441 29.34 20.76 -12.10
CA THR A 441 30.23 19.71 -11.61
C THR A 441 29.44 18.42 -11.38
N PHE A 442 29.57 17.48 -12.30
CA PHE A 442 29.14 16.10 -12.11
C PHE A 442 29.99 15.42 -11.02
N LEU A 443 29.36 14.64 -10.14
CA LEU A 443 30.07 13.71 -9.25
C LEU A 443 30.74 12.61 -10.09
N SER A 444 32.00 12.30 -9.80
CA SER A 444 32.81 11.37 -10.58
C SER A 444 32.42 9.90 -10.36
N PRO A 445 32.29 9.07 -11.42
CA PRO A 445 31.84 7.68 -11.31
C PRO A 445 33.00 6.72 -10.99
N THR A 446 33.65 6.85 -9.83
CA THR A 446 34.85 6.05 -9.48
C THR A 446 34.93 5.56 -8.02
N GLN A 447 33.86 4.98 -7.46
CA GLN A 447 33.92 4.25 -6.18
C GLN A 447 33.12 2.92 -6.14
N PHE A 448 33.06 2.19 -7.27
CA PHE A 448 32.74 0.75 -7.25
C PHE A 448 33.79 -0.02 -8.05
N ARG A 449 34.45 -0.99 -7.40
CA ARG A 449 35.27 -2.03 -8.04
C ARG A 449 34.90 -3.38 -7.45
N TYR A 450 34.55 -4.34 -8.30
CA TYR A 450 34.52 -5.75 -7.92
C TYR A 450 35.96 -6.31 -7.90
N PRO A 451 36.25 -7.38 -7.14
CA PRO A 451 37.56 -8.03 -7.19
C PRO A 451 37.82 -8.63 -8.59
N GLU A 452 38.91 -8.22 -9.25
CA GLU A 452 39.22 -8.57 -10.65
C GLU A 452 39.24 -10.09 -10.93
N LYS A 453 39.56 -10.91 -9.92
CA LYS A 453 39.52 -12.38 -10.02
C LYS A 453 38.15 -12.95 -10.43
N ALA A 454 37.04 -12.31 -10.07
CA ALA A 454 35.71 -12.78 -10.43
C ALA A 454 35.42 -12.61 -11.93
N ILE A 455 35.96 -11.55 -12.55
CA ILE A 455 35.77 -11.25 -13.98
C ILE A 455 36.65 -12.18 -14.84
N PHE A 456 37.94 -12.32 -14.50
CA PHE A 456 38.88 -13.15 -15.28
C PHE A 456 38.54 -14.65 -15.30
N HIS A 457 37.80 -15.16 -14.32
CA HIS A 457 37.33 -16.55 -14.31
C HIS A 457 35.89 -16.72 -14.84
N SER A 458 35.15 -15.63 -15.07
CA SER A 458 33.83 -15.71 -15.70
C SER A 458 33.98 -16.06 -17.18
N ARG A 459 33.62 -17.30 -17.54
CA ARG A 459 33.50 -17.70 -18.95
C ARG A 459 32.08 -17.45 -19.42
N LEU A 460 31.94 -16.75 -20.55
CA LEU A 460 30.67 -16.67 -21.26
C LEU A 460 30.13 -18.10 -21.50
N PRO A 461 28.81 -18.33 -21.31
CA PRO A 461 28.15 -19.56 -21.73
C PRO A 461 28.58 -19.97 -23.15
N SER A 462 28.83 -21.26 -23.37
CA SER A 462 29.48 -21.78 -24.59
C SER A 462 28.72 -21.54 -25.90
N TYR A 463 27.46 -21.11 -25.82
CA TYR A 463 26.67 -20.65 -26.96
C TYR A 463 26.94 -19.19 -27.33
N LEU A 464 27.26 -18.31 -26.37
CA LEU A 464 27.60 -16.90 -26.63
C LEU A 464 29.01 -16.75 -27.21
N SER A 465 29.97 -17.57 -26.75
CA SER A 465 31.35 -17.52 -27.29
C SER A 465 31.45 -17.94 -28.77
N LYS A 466 30.47 -18.68 -29.30
CA LYS A 466 30.38 -19.01 -30.72
C LYS A 466 29.78 -17.92 -31.60
N TYR A 467 29.16 -16.88 -31.03
CA TYR A 467 28.47 -15.82 -31.79
C TYR A 467 28.73 -14.42 -31.22
N PRO A 468 29.94 -13.85 -31.41
CA PRO A 468 30.36 -12.59 -30.77
C PRO A 468 29.43 -11.39 -31.02
N LYS A 469 28.80 -11.34 -32.19
CA LYS A 469 27.86 -10.26 -32.60
C LYS A 469 26.60 -10.14 -31.73
N PHE A 470 26.34 -11.10 -30.85
CA PHE A 470 25.19 -11.08 -29.97
C PHE A 470 25.52 -10.59 -28.55
N ILE A 471 26.80 -10.55 -28.16
CA ILE A 471 27.28 -10.14 -26.82
C ILE A 471 26.64 -8.82 -26.28
N PRO A 472 26.43 -7.75 -27.07
CA PRO A 472 25.85 -6.50 -26.58
C PRO A 472 24.51 -6.63 -25.83
N LEU A 473 23.67 -7.63 -26.16
CA LEU A 473 22.38 -7.85 -25.48
C LEU A 473 22.52 -8.35 -24.04
N TRP A 474 23.71 -8.80 -23.62
CA TRP A 474 23.96 -9.40 -22.30
C TRP A 474 24.97 -8.62 -21.43
N CYS A 475 25.58 -7.54 -21.94
CA CYS A 475 26.67 -6.82 -21.27
C CYS A 475 26.31 -5.36 -20.89
N CYS A 476 25.03 -5.06 -20.71
CA CYS A 476 24.52 -3.72 -20.35
C CYS A 476 24.91 -2.60 -21.35
N GLU A 477 25.17 -2.95 -22.61
CA GLU A 477 25.41 -1.97 -23.67
C GLU A 477 24.10 -1.32 -24.15
N LYS A 478 24.22 -0.24 -24.93
CA LYS A 478 23.04 0.44 -25.49
C LYS A 478 22.26 -0.51 -26.42
N ARG A 479 20.95 -0.53 -26.22
CA ARG A 479 19.99 -1.35 -26.96
C ARG A 479 20.13 -1.22 -28.49
N ASP A 480 20.42 -2.33 -29.17
CA ASP A 480 20.39 -2.42 -30.63
C ASP A 480 19.24 -3.31 -31.13
N ILE A 481 18.23 -2.65 -31.71
CA ILE A 481 17.02 -3.25 -32.28
C ILE A 481 17.34 -4.21 -33.44
N ASN A 482 18.43 -3.98 -34.20
CA ASN A 482 18.79 -4.85 -35.31
C ASN A 482 19.41 -6.16 -34.83
N THR A 483 20.25 -6.11 -33.78
CA THR A 483 20.78 -7.29 -33.10
C THR A 483 19.67 -8.07 -32.39
N GLU A 484 18.72 -7.41 -31.70
CA GLU A 484 17.51 -8.04 -31.15
C GLU A 484 16.69 -8.78 -32.23
N ARG A 485 16.39 -8.11 -33.35
CA ARG A 485 15.65 -8.71 -34.48
C ARG A 485 16.39 -9.90 -35.07
N CYS A 486 17.70 -9.80 -35.27
CA CYS A 486 18.52 -10.90 -35.79
C CYS A 486 18.57 -12.10 -34.83
N TYR A 487 18.58 -11.87 -33.52
CA TYR A 487 18.46 -12.92 -32.51
C TYR A 487 17.08 -13.59 -32.60
N ASN A 488 15.99 -12.81 -32.59
CA ASN A 488 14.62 -13.32 -32.64
C ASN A 488 14.35 -14.16 -33.90
N ILE A 489 14.73 -13.67 -35.09
CA ILE A 489 14.59 -14.38 -36.39
C ILE A 489 15.41 -15.69 -36.44
N ARG A 490 16.46 -15.81 -35.63
CA ARG A 490 17.29 -17.02 -35.59
C ARG A 490 16.86 -18.01 -34.52
N MET A 491 16.39 -17.54 -33.37
CA MET A 491 15.80 -18.40 -32.33
C MET A 491 14.45 -18.96 -32.77
N SER A 492 13.65 -18.21 -33.55
CA SER A 492 12.38 -18.70 -34.12
C SER A 492 12.52 -19.83 -35.16
N LYS A 493 13.75 -20.31 -35.42
CA LYS A 493 14.04 -21.48 -36.26
C LYS A 493 14.31 -22.76 -35.45
N PHE A 494 14.25 -22.68 -34.12
CA PHE A 494 14.44 -23.80 -33.21
C PHE A 494 13.23 -23.90 -32.29
N GLU A 495 12.80 -25.12 -31.98
CA GLU A 495 11.67 -25.36 -31.08
C GLU A 495 12.13 -25.26 -29.61
N PRO A 496 11.39 -24.61 -28.70
CA PRO A 496 10.09 -23.96 -28.90
C PRO A 496 10.27 -22.61 -29.61
N TYR A 497 9.51 -22.38 -30.67
CA TYR A 497 9.70 -21.30 -31.66
C TYR A 497 9.55 -19.84 -31.14
N CYS A 498 9.47 -19.65 -29.83
CA CYS A 498 9.56 -18.37 -29.14
C CYS A 498 11.00 -18.16 -28.61
N CYS A 499 11.62 -17.02 -28.93
CA CYS A 499 12.98 -16.70 -28.51
C CYS A 499 13.18 -16.66 -26.97
N ILE A 500 12.13 -16.29 -26.21
CA ILE A 500 12.14 -16.34 -24.74
C ILE A 500 12.02 -17.78 -24.23
N CYS A 501 11.25 -18.63 -24.92
CA CYS A 501 11.19 -20.05 -24.58
C CYS A 501 12.52 -20.74 -24.88
N ALA A 502 13.19 -20.44 -26.00
CA ALA A 502 14.55 -20.93 -26.27
C ALA A 502 15.62 -20.40 -25.27
N PHE A 503 15.36 -19.28 -24.58
CA PHE A 503 16.22 -18.74 -23.53
C PHE A 503 16.04 -19.46 -22.18
N ILE A 504 14.80 -19.78 -21.80
CA ILE A 504 14.47 -20.51 -20.56
C ILE A 504 14.70 -22.02 -20.73
N TRP A 505 14.49 -22.54 -21.94
CA TRP A 505 14.63 -23.95 -22.26
C TRP A 505 16.05 -24.24 -22.77
N THR A 506 16.93 -24.60 -21.84
CA THR A 506 18.09 -25.44 -22.17
C THR A 506 17.71 -26.90 -21.92
N PRO A 507 17.06 -27.60 -22.87
CA PRO A 507 16.67 -28.98 -22.66
C PRO A 507 17.90 -29.87 -22.59
N LYS A 508 18.06 -30.58 -21.46
CA LYS A 508 18.99 -31.72 -21.31
C LYS A 508 18.66 -32.92 -22.23
N PHE A 509 17.75 -32.75 -23.20
CA PHE A 509 17.17 -33.80 -24.04
C PHE A 509 17.45 -33.65 -25.55
N TYR A 510 18.17 -32.61 -25.99
CA TYR A 510 18.50 -32.42 -27.43
C TYR A 510 19.83 -33.02 -27.86
N PHE A 511 20.56 -33.67 -26.95
CA PHE A 511 21.69 -34.53 -27.28
C PHE A 511 21.36 -35.96 -26.87
N GLY A 512 20.71 -36.67 -27.80
CA GLY A 512 20.68 -38.12 -27.74
C GLY A 512 22.08 -38.66 -28.03
N GLU A 513 22.84 -38.98 -26.99
CA GLU A 513 23.57 -40.25 -27.01
C GLU A 513 22.84 -41.25 -26.13
N CYS A 514 22.40 -42.34 -26.77
CA CYS A 514 21.85 -43.48 -26.09
C CYS A 514 22.92 -44.16 -25.23
N ARG A 515 22.65 -44.35 -23.93
CA ARG A 515 22.94 -45.62 -23.23
C ARG A 515 22.22 -45.77 -21.87
N LYS A 516 21.16 -46.58 -21.93
CA LYS A 516 20.75 -47.62 -20.95
C LYS A 516 20.21 -47.23 -19.56
N THR A 517 18.91 -47.52 -19.39
CA THR A 517 18.24 -48.24 -18.27
C THR A 517 18.37 -47.73 -16.81
N GLY A 518 17.29 -47.73 -16.02
CA GLY A 518 15.92 -48.14 -16.35
C GLY A 518 14.94 -48.10 -15.17
N PHE A 519 13.65 -48.06 -15.54
CA PHE A 519 12.41 -48.09 -14.74
C PHE A 519 12.25 -47.01 -13.66
#